data_AF-A0A932NLR7-F1
#
_entry.id   AF-A0A932NLR7-F1
#
_cell.length_a   1.000
_cell.length_b   1.000
_cell.length_c   1.000
_cell.angle_alpha   90.00
_cell.angle_beta   90.00
_cell.angle_gamma   90.00
#
_symmetry.space_group_name_H-M   'P 1'
#
loop_
_entity.id
_entity.type
_entity.pdbx_description
1 polymer ?
#
loop_
_entity_poly.entity_id
_entity_poly.type
_entity_poly.pdbx_seq_one_letter_code
_entity_poly.pdbx_strand_id
1 'polypeptide(L)'
;MTSGLAVPKISSAGQFVQTDNLLGKTFPNIIDSKKFEKTMSYTGKFLVAPTAILSGVFGVLSFVKASILNNQSELIDKLATLSSKAALFSAAVFGGLQTAKKKDFFGTLGYMSDFMVSIFAKGEKFYLWKGWGSALDHSPAFLQDVANNPNIRQEYDASGKAFAPFNGFWDSALKVLYSSGVVLKDVAKDLFDPKKGDAFQRTYRTFIGKTKQEKNRTAERNLLLSSLGMMSGSFLGTILPFEKIGATIRDLFGIYADLAICDKADSEKQDGKQSGDGNKYYGTAGIFYTLGSVLDLIFRWTRLDNMHLLALGLDRIGNWNYVIGVQKDVWGTR
;
A
#
# COMPACT_ATOMS: atom_id res chain seq x y z
N MET A 1 8.56 -20.00 -15.74
CA MET A 1 8.62 -20.15 -14.28
C MET A 1 9.13 -18.83 -13.75
N THR A 2 8.25 -18.04 -13.16
CA THR A 2 8.48 -16.61 -13.01
C THR A 2 7.81 -16.12 -11.74
N SER A 3 8.60 -15.45 -10.92
CA SER A 3 8.19 -14.76 -9.71
C SER A 3 7.31 -13.59 -10.10
N GLY A 4 6.19 -13.43 -9.40
CA GLY A 4 5.60 -12.12 -9.25
C GLY A 4 5.71 -11.75 -7.78
N LEU A 5 5.90 -10.47 -7.52
CA LEU A 5 6.06 -9.95 -6.18
C LEU A 5 4.84 -9.18 -5.74
N ALA A 6 4.58 -9.22 -4.44
CA ALA A 6 3.74 -8.28 -3.74
C ALA A 6 4.17 -6.87 -4.03
N VAL A 7 3.14 -6.10 -4.32
CA VAL A 7 3.21 -4.67 -4.41
C VAL A 7 2.99 -4.11 -3.00
N PRO A 8 3.74 -3.08 -2.57
CA PRO A 8 3.56 -2.44 -1.28
C PRO A 8 2.11 -2.12 -0.98
N LYS A 9 1.84 -2.02 0.32
CA LYS A 9 0.58 -1.56 0.84
C LYS A 9 0.87 -0.53 1.91
N ILE A 10 0.00 0.47 2.03
CA ILE A 10 0.11 1.50 3.06
C ILE A 10 -1.13 1.39 3.91
N SER A 11 -0.94 0.94 5.15
CA SER A 11 -2.04 1.04 6.10
C SER A 11 -2.09 2.48 6.62
N SER A 12 -3.27 3.10 6.53
CA SER A 12 -3.58 4.40 7.14
C SER A 12 -3.84 4.31 8.65
N ALA A 13 -3.34 3.26 9.31
CA ALA A 13 -3.52 3.09 10.73
C ALA A 13 -2.57 3.98 11.57
N GLY A 14 -2.00 5.03 10.98
CA GLY A 14 -1.55 6.21 11.71
C GLY A 14 -2.61 7.31 11.67
N GLN A 15 -3.20 7.66 12.83
CA GLN A 15 -4.08 8.83 13.06
C GLN A 15 -5.56 8.73 12.59
N PHE A 16 -6.34 7.88 13.26
CA PHE A 16 -7.75 8.18 13.59
C PHE A 16 -8.05 7.82 15.05
N VAL A 17 -7.06 8.01 15.93
CA VAL A 17 -7.27 7.84 17.37
C VAL A 17 -8.00 9.08 17.89
N GLN A 18 -9.21 8.85 18.41
CA GLN A 18 -10.16 9.78 19.05
C GLN A 18 -11.09 10.59 18.12
N THR A 19 -12.17 9.96 17.65
CA THR A 19 -13.44 10.68 17.38
C THR A 19 -14.66 10.07 18.07
N ASP A 20 -14.46 9.23 19.10
CA ASP A 20 -15.56 8.60 19.85
C ASP A 20 -16.43 9.61 20.61
N ASN A 21 -15.99 10.86 20.78
CA ASN A 21 -16.71 11.87 21.56
C ASN A 21 -17.68 12.77 20.75
N LEU A 22 -17.77 12.65 19.42
CA LEU A 22 -18.67 13.49 18.61
C LEU A 22 -19.81 12.74 17.90
N LEU A 23 -19.74 11.40 17.82
CA LEU A 23 -20.75 10.58 17.12
C LEU A 23 -21.85 10.02 18.04
N GLY A 24 -21.80 10.28 19.35
CA GLY A 24 -22.71 9.69 20.32
C GLY A 24 -24.15 10.20 20.33
N LYS A 25 -24.57 11.12 19.44
CA LYS A 25 -25.88 11.79 19.58
C LYS A 25 -26.80 11.82 18.36
N THR A 26 -26.46 11.21 17.21
CA THR A 26 -27.35 11.42 16.02
C THR A 26 -27.58 10.24 15.10
N PHE A 27 -27.20 9.00 15.45
CA PHE A 27 -27.67 7.81 14.73
C PHE A 27 -27.78 6.59 15.66
N PRO A 28 -28.91 5.87 15.70
CA PRO A 28 -28.96 4.59 16.39
C PRO A 28 -28.08 3.58 15.63
N ASN A 29 -26.98 3.18 16.28
CA ASN A 29 -26.06 2.13 15.86
C ASN A 29 -26.79 0.82 15.55
N ILE A 30 -26.79 0.37 14.29
CA ILE A 30 -27.17 -1.02 13.93
C ILE A 30 -25.94 -1.95 13.86
N ILE A 31 -24.74 -1.42 14.07
CA ILE A 31 -23.58 -2.24 14.44
C ILE A 31 -23.09 -1.71 15.78
N ASP A 32 -23.30 -2.49 16.83
CA ASP A 32 -22.73 -2.23 18.16
C ASP A 32 -21.21 -2.10 17.97
N SER A 33 -20.71 -0.86 17.98
CA SER A 33 -19.33 -0.53 17.60
C SER A 33 -18.32 -1.32 18.42
N LYS A 34 -18.68 -1.62 19.68
CA LYS A 34 -17.91 -2.46 20.59
C LYS A 34 -17.88 -3.92 20.16
N LYS A 35 -18.98 -4.49 19.67
CA LYS A 35 -19.00 -5.86 19.12
C LYS A 35 -18.16 -5.94 17.84
N PHE A 36 -18.26 -4.94 16.96
CA PHE A 36 -17.42 -4.89 15.77
C PHE A 36 -15.94 -4.81 16.13
N GLU A 37 -15.54 -3.90 17.02
CA GLU A 37 -14.15 -3.77 17.45
C GLU A 37 -13.61 -5.02 18.13
N LYS A 38 -14.45 -5.65 18.98
CA LYS A 38 -14.13 -6.95 19.58
C LYS A 38 -13.90 -8.00 18.50
N THR A 39 -14.84 -8.18 17.56
CA THR A 39 -14.70 -9.14 16.46
C THR A 39 -13.46 -8.87 15.62
N MET A 40 -13.19 -7.62 15.24
CA MET A 40 -11.99 -7.26 14.48
C MET A 40 -10.71 -7.55 15.27
N SER A 41 -10.70 -7.31 16.59
CA SER A 41 -9.58 -7.69 17.46
C SER A 41 -9.33 -9.21 17.43
N TYR A 42 -10.38 -10.03 17.55
CA TYR A 42 -10.26 -11.49 17.43
C TYR A 42 -9.79 -11.92 16.04
N THR A 43 -10.37 -11.37 14.98
CA THR A 43 -9.99 -11.68 13.59
C THR A 43 -8.52 -11.38 13.36
N GLY A 44 -8.03 -10.21 13.78
CA GLY A 44 -6.62 -9.94 13.57
C GLY A 44 -5.71 -10.82 14.44
N LYS A 45 -6.09 -11.15 15.70
CA LYS A 45 -5.24 -11.94 16.63
C LYS A 45 -5.16 -13.41 16.25
N PHE A 46 -6.28 -13.99 15.86
CA PHE A 46 -6.42 -15.44 15.68
C PHE A 46 -6.46 -15.87 14.22
N LEU A 47 -6.62 -14.94 13.27
CA LEU A 47 -6.63 -15.25 11.83
C LEU A 47 -5.52 -14.51 11.08
N VAL A 48 -5.44 -13.18 11.18
CA VAL A 48 -4.50 -12.38 10.38
C VAL A 48 -3.05 -12.59 10.83
N ALA A 49 -2.76 -12.41 12.12
CA ALA A 49 -1.40 -12.54 12.63
C ALA A 49 -0.79 -13.94 12.42
N PRO A 50 -1.50 -15.05 12.73
CA PRO A 50 -0.96 -16.39 12.52
C PRO A 50 -0.72 -16.69 11.03
N THR A 51 -1.62 -16.28 10.14
CA THR A 51 -1.45 -16.50 8.69
C THR A 51 -0.27 -15.69 8.13
N ALA A 52 -0.05 -14.47 8.62
CA ALA A 52 1.12 -13.66 8.26
C ALA A 52 2.44 -14.24 8.77
N ILE A 53 2.48 -14.72 10.02
CA ILE A 53 3.67 -15.39 10.58
C ILE A 53 3.99 -16.64 9.77
N LEU A 54 2.98 -17.47 9.46
CA LEU A 54 3.17 -18.65 8.62
C LEU A 54 3.70 -18.27 7.23
N SER A 55 3.14 -17.22 6.60
CA SER A 55 3.65 -16.69 5.32
C SER A 55 5.11 -16.26 5.44
N GLY A 56 5.51 -15.60 6.53
CA GLY A 56 6.88 -15.17 6.80
C GLY A 56 7.83 -16.36 6.99
N VAL A 57 7.47 -17.33 7.83
CA VAL A 57 8.26 -18.54 8.09
C VAL A 57 8.49 -19.33 6.81
N PHE A 58 7.43 -19.58 6.03
CA PHE A 58 7.58 -20.27 4.76
C PHE A 58 8.31 -19.43 3.70
N GLY A 59 8.23 -18.10 3.78
CA GLY A 59 9.04 -17.18 2.99
C GLY A 59 10.53 -17.32 3.29
N VAL A 60 10.91 -17.31 4.58
CA VAL A 60 12.30 -17.51 5.04
C VAL A 60 12.79 -18.91 4.66
N LEU A 61 11.98 -19.96 4.83
CA LEU A 61 12.36 -21.32 4.44
C LEU A 61 12.59 -21.45 2.93
N SER A 62 11.74 -20.82 2.12
CA SER A 62 11.89 -20.76 0.66
C SER A 62 13.15 -19.97 0.28
N PHE A 63 13.40 -18.83 0.92
CA PHE A 63 14.62 -18.03 0.75
C PHE A 63 15.89 -18.82 1.07
N VAL A 64 15.95 -19.47 2.24
CA VAL A 64 17.11 -20.26 2.69
C VAL A 64 17.36 -21.42 1.73
N LYS A 65 16.31 -22.14 1.32
CA LYS A 65 16.45 -23.24 0.37
C LYS A 65 16.97 -22.79 -1.00
N ALA A 66 16.44 -21.69 -1.52
CA ALA A 66 16.82 -21.16 -2.82
C ALA A 66 18.23 -20.53 -2.83
N SER A 67 18.59 -19.81 -1.77
CA SER A 67 19.78 -18.95 -1.77
C SER A 67 21.01 -19.58 -1.09
N ILE A 68 20.79 -20.46 -0.11
CA ILE A 68 21.87 -21.09 0.66
C ILE A 68 22.06 -22.54 0.23
N LEU A 69 20.96 -23.27 0.03
CA LEU A 69 21.02 -24.70 -0.24
C LEU A 69 20.95 -25.06 -1.73
N ASN A 70 20.74 -24.08 -2.62
CA ASN A 70 20.57 -24.26 -4.06
C ASN A 70 19.59 -25.40 -4.42
N ASN A 71 18.54 -25.60 -3.61
CA ASN A 71 17.66 -26.75 -3.74
C ASN A 71 16.19 -26.31 -3.76
N GLN A 72 15.43 -26.77 -4.76
CA GLN A 72 14.01 -26.46 -4.88
C GLN A 72 13.16 -27.51 -4.17
N SER A 73 12.08 -27.09 -3.52
CA SER A 73 11.22 -28.00 -2.76
C SER A 73 9.77 -27.68 -3.04
N GLU A 74 9.17 -28.46 -3.93
CA GLU A 74 7.80 -28.26 -4.40
C GLU A 74 6.78 -28.20 -3.24
N LEU A 75 6.97 -29.01 -2.20
CA LEU A 75 6.13 -28.98 -1.00
C LEU A 75 6.22 -27.65 -0.26
N ILE A 76 7.44 -27.11 -0.06
CA ILE A 76 7.63 -25.83 0.64
C ILE A 76 7.07 -24.69 -0.20
N ASP A 77 7.25 -24.73 -1.52
CA ASP A 77 6.73 -23.70 -2.41
C ASP A 77 5.19 -23.70 -2.44
N LYS A 78 4.57 -24.88 -2.40
CA LYS A 78 3.11 -25.04 -2.25
C LYS A 78 2.62 -24.52 -0.91
N LEU A 79 3.26 -24.90 0.19
CA LEU A 79 2.91 -24.43 1.54
C LEU A 79 3.08 -22.91 1.68
N ALA A 80 4.15 -22.36 1.12
CA ALA A 80 4.42 -20.93 1.11
C ALA A 80 3.41 -20.15 0.26
N THR A 81 2.98 -20.71 -0.86
CA THR A 81 1.92 -20.13 -1.69
C THR A 81 0.58 -20.15 -0.98
N LEU A 82 0.23 -21.28 -0.35
CA LEU A 82 -1.01 -21.44 0.40
C LEU A 82 -1.06 -20.47 1.60
N SER A 83 0.01 -20.39 2.38
CA SER A 83 0.09 -19.48 3.54
C SER A 83 0.06 -18.01 3.10
N SER A 84 0.72 -17.65 2.01
CA SER A 84 0.67 -16.30 1.44
C SER A 84 -0.75 -15.94 0.96
N LYS A 85 -1.45 -16.86 0.29
CA LYS A 85 -2.85 -16.66 -0.10
C LYS A 85 -3.77 -16.52 1.11
N ALA A 86 -3.58 -17.35 2.14
CA ALA A 86 -4.35 -17.25 3.38
C ALA A 86 -4.09 -15.93 4.12
N ALA A 87 -2.83 -15.46 4.16
CA ALA A 87 -2.46 -14.17 4.73
C ALA A 87 -3.05 -13.00 3.94
N LEU A 88 -3.02 -13.06 2.61
CA LEU A 88 -3.62 -12.03 1.76
C LEU A 88 -5.14 -11.99 1.91
N PHE A 89 -5.79 -13.16 1.93
CA PHE A 89 -7.23 -13.29 2.15
C PHE A 89 -7.65 -12.72 3.50
N SER A 90 -6.97 -13.11 4.58
CA SER A 90 -7.30 -12.67 5.94
C SER A 90 -7.09 -11.16 6.11
N ALA A 91 -5.97 -10.63 5.57
CA ALA A 91 -5.70 -9.20 5.55
C ALA A 91 -6.73 -8.43 4.70
N ALA A 92 -7.18 -9.01 3.58
CA ALA A 92 -8.19 -8.42 2.71
C ALA A 92 -9.57 -8.30 3.38
N VAL A 93 -10.02 -9.36 4.04
CA VAL A 93 -11.27 -9.32 4.83
C VAL A 93 -11.14 -8.29 5.96
N PHE A 94 -10.02 -8.32 6.68
CA PHE A 94 -9.79 -7.42 7.81
C PHE A 94 -9.76 -5.94 7.38
N GLY A 95 -8.91 -5.59 6.42
CA GLY A 95 -8.77 -4.22 5.92
C GLY A 95 -10.00 -3.72 5.17
N GLY A 96 -10.67 -4.59 4.41
CA GLY A 96 -11.91 -4.27 3.71
C GLY A 96 -13.04 -3.89 4.65
N LEU A 97 -13.22 -4.64 5.75
CA LEU A 97 -14.23 -4.32 6.77
C LEU A 97 -13.91 -3.01 7.52
N GLN A 98 -12.63 -2.73 7.79
CA GLN A 98 -12.25 -1.47 8.44
C GLN A 98 -12.46 -0.25 7.54
N THR A 99 -12.05 -0.34 6.27
CA THR A 99 -12.25 0.75 5.30
C THR A 99 -13.73 0.96 5.02
N ALA A 100 -14.52 -0.11 4.97
CA ALA A 100 -15.97 -0.02 4.83
C ALA A 100 -16.63 0.66 6.04
N LYS A 101 -16.19 0.37 7.29
CA LYS A 101 -16.64 1.10 8.49
C LYS A 101 -16.34 2.60 8.39
N LYS A 102 -15.23 2.97 7.76
CA LYS A 102 -14.83 4.37 7.48
C LYS A 102 -15.52 4.97 6.24
N LYS A 103 -16.34 4.19 5.52
CA LYS A 103 -16.99 4.58 4.26
C LYS A 103 -15.99 5.00 3.17
N ASP A 104 -14.78 4.43 3.21
CA ASP A 104 -13.72 4.68 2.24
C ASP A 104 -13.89 3.76 1.03
N PHE A 105 -14.37 4.31 -0.08
CA PHE A 105 -14.69 3.54 -1.28
C PHE A 105 -13.46 2.91 -1.92
N PHE A 106 -12.40 3.71 -2.10
CA PHE A 106 -11.19 3.26 -2.76
C PHE A 106 -10.40 2.27 -1.89
N GLY A 107 -10.32 2.50 -0.59
CA GLY A 107 -9.75 1.54 0.35
C GLY A 107 -10.51 0.21 0.34
N THR A 108 -11.85 0.24 0.39
CA THR A 108 -12.67 -0.99 0.31
C THR A 108 -12.50 -1.72 -1.02
N LEU A 109 -12.43 -1.01 -2.15
CA LEU A 109 -12.17 -1.61 -3.45
C LEU A 109 -10.78 -2.24 -3.53
N GLY A 110 -9.75 -1.63 -2.94
CA GLY A 110 -8.39 -2.19 -2.89
C GLY A 110 -8.36 -3.54 -2.19
N TYR A 111 -8.93 -3.61 -0.98
CA TYR A 111 -9.04 -4.86 -0.25
C TYR A 111 -9.97 -5.89 -0.92
N MET A 112 -11.06 -5.46 -1.57
CA MET A 112 -11.92 -6.37 -2.33
C MET A 112 -11.18 -6.94 -3.55
N SER A 113 -10.36 -6.13 -4.22
CA SER A 113 -9.48 -6.60 -5.30
C SER A 113 -8.50 -7.65 -4.78
N ASP A 114 -7.85 -7.42 -3.64
CA ASP A 114 -6.95 -8.41 -3.04
C ASP A 114 -7.65 -9.70 -2.63
N PHE A 115 -8.87 -9.60 -2.11
CA PHE A 115 -9.72 -10.75 -1.82
C PHE A 115 -9.97 -11.57 -3.09
N MET A 116 -10.42 -10.93 -4.18
CA MET A 116 -10.68 -11.60 -5.45
C MET A 116 -9.40 -12.23 -6.04
N VAL A 117 -8.27 -11.52 -5.95
CA VAL A 117 -6.96 -12.01 -6.39
C VAL A 117 -6.52 -13.24 -5.59
N SER A 118 -6.73 -13.25 -4.28
CA SER A 118 -6.39 -14.38 -3.41
C SER A 118 -7.08 -15.69 -3.83
N ILE A 119 -8.34 -15.59 -4.26
CA ILE A 119 -9.19 -16.72 -4.65
C ILE A 119 -8.93 -17.13 -6.11
N PHE A 120 -9.03 -16.18 -7.04
CA PHE A 120 -9.18 -16.50 -8.46
C PHE A 120 -7.86 -16.47 -9.23
N ALA A 121 -6.88 -15.68 -8.79
CA ALA A 121 -5.67 -15.50 -9.56
C ALA A 121 -4.61 -16.57 -9.23
N LYS A 122 -3.88 -16.99 -10.27
CA LYS A 122 -2.80 -17.98 -10.23
C LYS A 122 -1.62 -17.47 -11.06
N GLY A 123 -0.40 -17.88 -10.72
CA GLY A 123 0.81 -17.53 -11.48
C GLY A 123 1.06 -16.02 -11.55
N GLU A 124 1.60 -15.55 -12.68
CA GLU A 124 1.98 -14.14 -12.89
C GLU A 124 0.80 -13.17 -12.81
N LYS A 125 -0.37 -13.61 -13.29
CA LYS A 125 -1.60 -12.81 -13.25
C LYS A 125 -1.99 -12.44 -11.82
N PHE A 126 -1.69 -13.28 -10.82
CA PHE A 126 -1.93 -12.95 -9.41
C PHE A 126 -1.28 -11.64 -9.00
N TYR A 127 -0.03 -11.43 -9.41
CA TYR A 127 0.77 -10.30 -8.97
C TYR A 127 0.52 -9.04 -9.80
N LEU A 128 0.18 -9.20 -11.08
CA LEU A 128 -0.31 -8.11 -11.91
C LEU A 128 -1.66 -7.60 -11.41
N TRP A 129 -2.61 -8.49 -11.07
CA TRP A 129 -3.89 -8.07 -10.51
C TRP A 129 -3.75 -7.45 -9.11
N LYS A 130 -2.76 -7.90 -8.30
CA LYS A 130 -2.45 -7.28 -7.01
C LYS A 130 -2.02 -5.82 -7.12
N GLY A 131 -1.41 -5.41 -8.25
CA GLY A 131 -1.04 -4.01 -8.48
C GLY A 131 -2.23 -3.05 -8.43
N TRP A 132 -3.43 -3.51 -8.79
CA TRP A 132 -4.67 -2.74 -8.60
C TRP A 132 -5.05 -2.60 -7.13
N GLY A 133 -5.04 -3.72 -6.39
CA GLY A 133 -5.39 -3.74 -4.96
C GLY A 133 -4.49 -2.79 -4.16
N SER A 134 -3.18 -2.89 -4.37
CA SER A 134 -2.18 -2.04 -3.73
C SER A 134 -2.30 -0.56 -4.12
N ALA A 135 -2.55 -0.24 -5.40
CA ALA A 135 -2.74 1.15 -5.82
C ALA A 135 -3.96 1.81 -5.17
N LEU A 136 -5.04 1.04 -5.00
CA LEU A 136 -6.26 1.52 -4.35
C LEU A 136 -6.09 1.62 -2.82
N ASP A 137 -5.31 0.72 -2.21
CA ASP A 137 -4.96 0.77 -0.78
C ASP A 137 -4.05 1.96 -0.42
N HIS A 138 -3.44 2.64 -1.39
CA HIS A 138 -2.74 3.91 -1.15
C HIS A 138 -3.69 5.09 -0.96
N SER A 139 -4.96 5.00 -1.36
CA SER A 139 -5.92 6.11 -1.29
C SER A 139 -6.08 6.71 0.11
N PRO A 140 -6.13 5.94 1.21
CA PRO A 140 -6.33 6.52 2.53
C PRO A 140 -5.10 7.35 2.97
N ALA A 141 -3.89 6.87 2.66
CA ALA A 141 -2.65 7.59 2.96
C ALA A 141 -2.49 8.83 2.08
N PHE A 142 -2.82 8.72 0.79
CA PHE A 142 -2.91 9.87 -0.12
C PHE A 142 -3.82 10.96 0.44
N LEU A 143 -5.03 10.61 0.88
CA LEU A 143 -5.98 11.58 1.42
C LEU A 143 -5.47 12.28 2.68
N GLN A 144 -4.76 11.57 3.58
CA GLN A 144 -4.15 12.20 4.76
C GLN A 144 -3.15 13.29 4.38
N ASP A 145 -2.29 13.01 3.41
CA ASP A 145 -1.24 13.94 2.99
C ASP A 145 -1.84 15.12 2.20
N VAL A 146 -2.86 14.82 1.38
CA VAL A 146 -3.56 15.80 0.53
C VAL A 146 -4.43 16.78 1.31
N ALA A 147 -4.90 16.41 2.50
CA ALA A 147 -5.62 17.34 3.37
C ALA A 147 -4.80 18.60 3.71
N ASN A 148 -3.46 18.52 3.62
CA ASN A 148 -2.56 19.65 3.83
C ASN A 148 -2.27 20.47 2.56
N ASN A 149 -2.78 20.06 1.40
CA ASN A 149 -2.61 20.80 0.16
C ASN A 149 -3.44 22.11 0.22
N PRO A 150 -2.82 23.29 0.00
CA PRO A 150 -3.49 24.58 0.18
C PRO A 150 -4.69 24.78 -0.78
N ASN A 151 -4.62 24.25 -2.00
CA ASN A 151 -5.72 24.37 -2.98
C ASN A 151 -6.94 23.55 -2.55
N ILE A 152 -6.71 22.45 -1.84
CA ILE A 152 -7.78 21.57 -1.35
C ILE A 152 -8.31 22.12 -0.04
N ARG A 153 -7.43 22.46 0.88
CA ARG A 153 -7.80 23.08 2.16
C ARG A 153 -8.64 24.34 1.96
N GLN A 154 -8.28 25.21 1.01
CA GLN A 154 -9.06 26.42 0.70
C GLN A 154 -10.50 26.10 0.28
N GLU A 155 -10.73 25.06 -0.53
CA GLU A 155 -12.06 24.63 -0.96
C GLU A 155 -12.92 24.11 0.21
N TYR A 156 -12.31 23.34 1.11
CA TYR A 156 -13.01 22.76 2.27
C TYR A 156 -13.24 23.80 3.39
N ASP A 157 -12.28 24.70 3.63
CA ASP A 157 -12.41 25.81 4.56
C ASP A 157 -13.51 26.79 4.08
N ALA A 158 -13.56 27.09 2.77
CA ALA A 158 -14.57 27.97 2.18
C ALA A 158 -15.98 27.36 2.16
N SER A 159 -16.08 26.04 2.03
CA SER A 159 -17.37 25.32 2.01
C SER A 159 -17.88 24.93 3.42
N GLY A 160 -17.07 25.13 4.46
CA GLY A 160 -17.39 24.73 5.84
C GLY A 160 -17.51 23.21 6.03
N LYS A 161 -17.03 22.41 5.07
CA LYS A 161 -17.11 20.95 5.09
C LYS A 161 -15.78 20.35 5.51
N ALA A 162 -15.79 19.39 6.42
CA ALA A 162 -14.59 18.64 6.78
C ALA A 162 -14.17 17.70 5.63
N PHE A 163 -12.86 17.64 5.37
CA PHE A 163 -12.28 16.71 4.40
C PHE A 163 -12.47 15.25 4.82
N ALA A 164 -12.32 14.95 6.11
CA ALA A 164 -12.64 13.68 6.74
C ALA A 164 -13.39 13.93 8.07
N PRO A 165 -14.27 13.02 8.54
CA PRO A 165 -14.61 11.69 7.98
C PRO A 165 -15.49 11.74 6.72
N PHE A 166 -15.63 10.61 6.01
CA PHE A 166 -16.51 10.51 4.84
C PHE A 166 -17.98 10.36 5.24
N ASN A 167 -18.86 11.11 4.58
CA ASN A 167 -20.30 11.01 4.82
C ASN A 167 -20.91 9.74 4.18
N GLY A 168 -20.23 9.15 3.19
CA GLY A 168 -20.64 7.95 2.46
C GLY A 168 -19.57 7.52 1.45
N PHE A 169 -19.75 6.35 0.82
CA PHE A 169 -18.85 5.88 -0.24
C PHE A 169 -18.78 6.84 -1.43
N TRP A 170 -19.90 7.47 -1.80
CA TRP A 170 -19.91 8.47 -2.88
C TRP A 170 -19.13 9.74 -2.52
N ASP A 171 -19.23 10.20 -1.27
CA ASP A 171 -18.43 11.34 -0.77
C ASP A 171 -16.93 11.00 -0.81
N SER A 172 -16.55 9.79 -0.38
CA SER A 172 -15.18 9.27 -0.51
C SER A 172 -14.71 9.27 -1.97
N ALA A 173 -15.54 8.76 -2.89
CA ALA A 173 -15.19 8.68 -4.30
C ALA A 173 -14.94 10.06 -4.92
N LEU A 174 -15.85 11.01 -4.70
CA LEU A 174 -15.74 12.37 -5.19
C LEU A 174 -14.51 13.08 -4.60
N LYS A 175 -14.26 12.93 -3.30
CA LYS A 175 -13.09 13.52 -2.63
C LYS A 175 -11.77 13.02 -3.22
N VAL A 176 -11.65 11.71 -3.43
CA VAL A 176 -10.43 11.13 -4.04
C VAL A 176 -10.24 11.62 -5.48
N LEU A 177 -11.30 11.65 -6.29
CA LEU A 177 -11.22 12.12 -7.68
C LEU A 177 -10.86 13.61 -7.77
N TYR A 178 -11.50 14.45 -6.95
CA TYR A 178 -11.18 15.87 -6.87
C TYR A 178 -9.73 16.09 -6.45
N SER A 179 -9.31 15.46 -5.35
CA SER A 179 -7.94 15.51 -4.83
C SER A 179 -6.91 15.07 -5.87
N SER A 180 -7.17 13.97 -6.57
CA SER A 180 -6.31 13.48 -7.64
C SER A 180 -6.18 14.50 -8.77
N GLY A 181 -7.29 15.11 -9.19
CA GLY A 181 -7.30 16.15 -10.21
C GLY A 181 -6.47 17.38 -9.83
N VAL A 182 -6.58 17.84 -8.58
CA VAL A 182 -5.80 18.97 -8.07
C VAL A 182 -4.30 18.63 -8.03
N VAL A 183 -3.92 17.46 -7.51
CA VAL A 183 -2.53 17.04 -7.46
C VAL A 183 -1.94 16.87 -8.85
N LEU A 184 -2.66 16.28 -9.80
CA LEU A 184 -2.22 16.16 -11.20
C LEU A 184 -2.04 17.53 -11.86
N LYS A 185 -2.95 18.48 -11.59
CA LYS A 185 -2.83 19.86 -12.06
C LYS A 185 -1.60 20.55 -11.46
N ASP A 186 -1.31 20.34 -10.18
CA ASP A 186 -0.12 20.86 -9.51
C ASP A 186 1.17 20.27 -10.10
N VAL A 187 1.20 18.96 -10.34
CA VAL A 187 2.32 18.27 -11.00
C VAL A 187 2.55 18.81 -12.40
N ALA A 188 1.49 18.93 -13.21
CA ALA A 188 1.57 19.48 -14.56
C ALA A 188 2.09 20.93 -14.53
N LYS A 189 1.56 21.76 -13.63
CA LYS A 189 2.03 23.15 -13.47
C LYS A 189 3.51 23.19 -13.13
N ASP A 190 4.01 22.31 -12.25
CA ASP A 190 5.41 22.31 -11.84
C ASP A 190 6.36 21.76 -12.92
N LEU A 191 5.95 20.71 -13.65
CA LEU A 191 6.75 20.08 -14.70
C LEU A 191 6.83 20.91 -15.98
N PHE A 192 5.76 21.64 -16.30
CA PHE A 192 5.65 22.42 -17.53
C PHE A 192 5.86 23.93 -17.34
N ASP A 193 6.20 24.39 -16.13
CA ASP A 193 6.57 25.80 -15.91
C ASP A 193 8.01 26.05 -16.40
N PRO A 194 8.21 26.74 -17.54
CA PRO A 194 9.53 27.00 -18.09
C PRO A 194 10.40 27.87 -17.15
N LYS A 195 9.79 28.56 -16.17
CA LYS A 195 10.50 29.40 -15.20
C LYS A 195 11.15 28.59 -14.07
N LYS A 196 10.86 27.28 -13.95
CA LYS A 196 11.36 26.42 -12.86
C LYS A 196 12.65 25.67 -13.16
N GLY A 197 13.33 26.02 -14.25
CA GLY A 197 14.61 25.43 -14.67
C GLY A 197 14.45 24.42 -15.81
N ASP A 198 15.52 23.68 -16.07
CA ASP A 198 15.53 22.60 -17.07
C ASP A 198 14.64 21.41 -16.66
N ALA A 199 14.44 20.45 -17.57
CA ALA A 199 13.56 19.30 -17.35
C ALA A 199 13.96 18.47 -16.12
N PHE A 200 15.26 18.32 -15.85
CA PHE A 200 15.77 17.59 -14.69
C PHE A 200 15.46 18.32 -13.39
N GLN A 201 15.72 19.63 -13.34
CA GLN A 201 15.42 20.47 -12.18
C GLN A 201 13.93 20.53 -11.88
N ARG A 202 13.07 20.62 -12.92
CA ARG A 202 11.61 20.57 -12.76
C ARG A 202 11.16 19.23 -12.18
N THR A 203 11.69 18.13 -12.68
CA THR A 203 11.38 16.77 -12.19
C THR A 203 11.84 16.60 -10.74
N TYR A 204 13.08 16.98 -10.42
CA TYR A 204 13.64 16.90 -9.08
C TYR A 204 12.82 17.72 -8.07
N ARG A 205 12.48 18.97 -8.39
CA ARG A 205 11.65 19.79 -7.50
C ARG A 205 10.25 19.22 -7.30
N THR A 206 9.66 18.64 -8.35
CA THR A 206 8.29 18.14 -8.31
C THR A 206 8.15 16.90 -7.42
N PHE A 207 9.16 16.02 -7.41
CA PHE A 207 9.07 14.68 -6.82
C PHE A 207 10.00 14.41 -5.64
N ILE A 208 11.08 15.19 -5.49
CA ILE A 208 12.06 15.05 -4.40
C ILE A 208 12.01 16.25 -3.45
N GLY A 209 11.77 17.45 -3.99
CA GLY A 209 11.68 18.69 -3.22
C GLY A 209 13.04 19.17 -2.70
N LYS A 210 13.26 20.48 -2.66
CA LYS A 210 14.50 21.08 -2.13
C LYS A 210 14.31 21.70 -0.75
N THR A 211 13.09 22.12 -0.43
CA THR A 211 12.72 22.78 0.83
C THR A 211 11.75 21.92 1.65
N LYS A 212 11.65 22.17 2.97
CA LYS A 212 10.73 21.43 3.87
C LYS A 212 9.26 21.54 3.41
N GLN A 213 8.87 22.69 2.87
CA GLN A 213 7.53 22.93 2.35
C GLN A 213 7.28 22.21 1.02
N GLU A 214 8.29 22.06 0.16
CA GLU A 214 8.21 21.25 -1.06
C GLU A 214 8.15 19.75 -0.73
N LYS A 215 8.93 19.27 0.26
CA LYS A 215 8.89 17.87 0.74
C LYS A 215 7.54 17.46 1.32
N ASN A 216 6.80 18.39 1.93
CA ASN A 216 5.44 18.09 2.39
C ASN A 216 4.45 17.85 1.23
N ARG A 217 4.78 18.28 0.00
CA ARG A 217 3.94 18.07 -1.20
C ARG A 217 4.42 16.92 -2.07
N THR A 218 5.59 16.34 -1.81
CA THR A 218 6.09 15.19 -2.58
C THR A 218 5.38 13.90 -2.18
N ALA A 219 4.97 13.73 -0.92
CA ALA A 219 4.27 12.52 -0.47
C ALA A 219 2.96 12.26 -1.26
N GLU A 220 2.04 13.23 -1.32
CA GLU A 220 0.79 13.10 -2.09
C GLU A 220 1.03 12.81 -3.57
N ARG A 221 2.04 13.45 -4.18
CA ARG A 221 2.39 13.30 -5.60
C ARG A 221 2.96 11.92 -5.88
N ASN A 222 3.86 11.48 -5.01
CA ASN A 222 4.56 10.22 -5.16
C ASN A 222 3.59 9.05 -4.95
N LEU A 223 2.68 9.15 -3.98
CA LEU A 223 1.60 8.19 -3.76
C LEU A 223 0.62 8.14 -4.92
N LEU A 224 0.22 9.29 -5.48
CA LEU A 224 -0.70 9.31 -6.62
C LEU A 224 -0.05 8.71 -7.87
N LEU A 225 1.16 9.13 -8.21
CA LEU A 225 1.85 8.66 -9.41
C LEU A 225 2.29 7.21 -9.30
N SER A 226 2.72 6.74 -8.12
CA SER A 226 3.01 5.33 -7.91
C SER A 226 1.75 4.48 -8.10
N SER A 227 0.61 4.94 -7.59
CA SER A 227 -0.68 4.25 -7.76
C SER A 227 -1.12 4.22 -9.22
N LEU A 228 -1.04 5.34 -9.94
CA LEU A 228 -1.36 5.41 -11.38
C LEU A 228 -0.40 4.55 -12.21
N GLY A 229 0.89 4.57 -11.90
CA GLY A 229 1.90 3.75 -12.54
C GLY A 229 1.70 2.25 -12.31
N MET A 230 1.35 1.86 -11.09
CA MET A 230 1.01 0.48 -10.75
C MET A 230 -0.26 0.01 -11.46
N MET A 231 -1.33 0.83 -11.49
CA MET A 231 -2.55 0.49 -12.21
C MET A 231 -2.31 0.38 -13.72
N SER A 232 -1.57 1.32 -14.32
CA SER A 232 -1.27 1.31 -15.75
C SER A 232 -0.37 0.14 -16.14
N GLY A 233 0.66 -0.17 -15.36
CA GLY A 233 1.49 -1.36 -15.55
C GLY A 233 0.67 -2.65 -15.43
N SER A 234 -0.20 -2.72 -14.42
CA SER A 234 -1.10 -3.86 -14.24
C SER A 234 -2.08 -4.00 -15.41
N PHE A 235 -2.68 -2.91 -15.88
CA PHE A 235 -3.55 -2.90 -17.06
C PHE A 235 -2.83 -3.37 -18.33
N LEU A 236 -1.64 -2.82 -18.59
CA LEU A 236 -0.79 -3.23 -19.72
C LEU A 236 -0.42 -4.70 -19.64
N GLY A 237 -0.24 -5.23 -18.42
CA GLY A 237 0.17 -6.61 -18.22
C GLY A 237 -0.96 -7.63 -18.19
N THR A 238 -2.18 -7.25 -17.76
CA THR A 238 -3.32 -8.18 -17.65
C THR A 238 -4.31 -8.10 -18.80
N ILE A 239 -4.55 -6.89 -19.32
CA ILE A 239 -5.59 -6.65 -20.34
C ILE A 239 -4.98 -6.57 -21.73
N LEU A 240 -3.78 -6.00 -21.86
CA LEU A 240 -3.06 -5.86 -23.12
C LEU A 240 -1.99 -6.95 -23.27
N PRO A 241 -1.52 -7.25 -24.51
CA PRO A 241 -0.51 -8.29 -24.75
C PRO A 241 0.91 -7.86 -24.35
N PHE A 242 1.05 -6.91 -23.41
CA PHE A 242 2.33 -6.31 -23.01
C PHE A 242 2.76 -6.79 -21.62
N GLU A 243 2.56 -8.08 -21.29
CA GLU A 243 2.81 -8.67 -19.97
C GLU A 243 4.17 -8.27 -19.37
N LYS A 244 5.26 -8.46 -20.13
CA LYS A 244 6.61 -8.12 -19.66
C LYS A 244 6.78 -6.61 -19.35
N ILE A 245 6.26 -5.75 -20.22
CA ILE A 245 6.38 -4.28 -20.09
C ILE A 245 5.49 -3.79 -18.95
N GLY A 246 4.24 -4.25 -18.90
CA GLY A 246 3.29 -3.91 -17.86
C GLY A 246 3.77 -4.33 -16.48
N ALA A 247 4.28 -5.55 -16.35
CA ALA A 247 4.89 -6.02 -15.11
C ALA A 247 6.09 -5.16 -14.69
N THR A 248 6.96 -4.77 -15.64
CA THR A 248 8.09 -3.87 -15.36
C THR A 248 7.64 -2.47 -14.91
N ILE A 249 6.65 -1.88 -15.58
CA ILE A 249 6.09 -0.58 -15.17
C ILE A 249 5.53 -0.69 -13.75
N ARG A 250 4.73 -1.72 -13.47
CA ARG A 250 4.19 -1.99 -12.14
C ARG A 250 5.30 -2.07 -11.09
N ASP A 251 6.37 -2.81 -11.37
CA ASP A 251 7.50 -2.97 -10.44
C ASP A 251 8.26 -1.68 -10.17
N LEU A 252 8.52 -0.89 -11.22
CA LEU A 252 9.19 0.40 -11.07
C LEU A 252 8.38 1.36 -10.19
N PHE A 253 7.06 1.42 -10.41
CA PHE A 253 6.19 2.26 -9.60
C PHE A 253 5.88 1.67 -8.22
N GLY A 254 5.96 0.34 -8.06
CA GLY A 254 5.95 -0.34 -6.77
C GLY A 254 7.16 0.02 -5.92
N ILE A 255 8.38 -0.09 -6.48
CA ILE A 255 9.62 0.36 -5.84
C ILE A 255 9.52 1.83 -5.44
N TYR A 256 8.96 2.65 -6.33
CA TYR A 256 8.78 4.07 -6.04
C TYR A 256 7.83 4.32 -4.87
N ALA A 257 6.74 3.55 -4.77
CA ALA A 257 5.86 3.57 -3.59
C ALA A 257 6.60 3.12 -2.33
N ASP A 258 7.38 2.04 -2.41
CA ASP A 258 8.17 1.52 -1.29
C ASP A 258 9.14 2.56 -0.72
N LEU A 259 9.87 3.25 -1.59
CA LEU A 259 10.79 4.31 -1.19
C LEU A 259 10.04 5.48 -0.52
N ALA A 260 8.87 5.84 -1.03
CA ALA A 260 8.03 6.86 -0.40
C ALA A 260 7.53 6.43 1.00
N ILE A 261 7.26 5.14 1.21
CA ILE A 261 6.90 4.57 2.51
C ILE A 261 8.07 4.66 3.48
N CYS A 262 9.28 4.30 3.04
CA CYS A 262 10.50 4.41 3.84
C CYS A 262 10.75 5.87 4.26
N ASP A 263 10.64 6.82 3.33
CA ASP A 263 10.79 8.26 3.62
C ASP A 263 9.75 8.75 4.64
N LYS A 264 8.48 8.33 4.50
CA LYS A 264 7.42 8.69 5.45
C LYS A 264 7.72 8.16 6.86
N ALA A 265 8.12 6.89 6.98
CA ALA A 265 8.44 6.26 8.26
C ALA A 265 9.60 6.94 8.99
N ASP A 266 10.57 7.50 8.27
CA ASP A 266 11.68 8.25 8.86
C ASP A 266 11.32 9.69 9.22
N SER A 267 10.41 10.33 8.47
CA SER A 267 9.91 11.68 8.78
C SER A 267 9.05 11.73 10.05
N GLU A 268 8.21 10.72 10.29
CA GLU A 268 7.28 10.70 11.42
C GLU A 268 7.94 10.36 12.77
N LYS A 269 9.15 9.78 12.76
CA LYS A 269 9.99 9.63 13.97
C LYS A 269 10.38 10.97 14.58
N GLN A 270 10.35 12.06 13.81
CA GLN A 270 10.73 13.39 14.28
C GLN A 270 9.61 14.13 14.99
N ASP A 271 8.34 13.76 14.78
CA ASP A 271 7.17 14.51 15.30
C ASP A 271 6.53 13.88 16.56
N GLY A 272 7.14 12.84 17.15
CA GLY A 272 6.86 12.36 18.52
C GLY A 272 5.45 11.84 18.81
N LYS A 273 4.58 11.65 17.80
CA LYS A 273 3.13 11.39 17.97
C LYS A 273 2.66 9.96 17.61
N GLN A 274 3.55 8.98 17.47
CA GLN A 274 3.16 7.59 17.23
C GLN A 274 4.04 6.60 18.00
N SER A 275 3.51 5.39 18.27
CA SER A 275 4.31 4.30 18.83
C SER A 275 5.36 3.89 17.80
N GLY A 276 6.63 4.19 18.10
CA GLY A 276 7.75 4.02 17.16
C GLY A 276 8.02 2.59 16.67
N ASP A 277 7.16 1.63 16.97
CA ASP A 277 7.27 0.23 16.55
C ASP A 277 6.48 -0.07 15.26
N GLY A 278 5.26 0.47 15.06
CA GLY A 278 4.49 0.24 13.84
C GLY A 278 5.23 0.72 12.58
N ASN A 279 5.74 1.95 12.62
CA ASN A 279 6.53 2.56 11.55
C ASN A 279 7.82 1.79 11.22
N LYS A 280 8.45 1.12 12.19
CA LYS A 280 9.61 0.25 11.91
C LYS A 280 9.21 -0.94 11.05
N TYR A 281 8.05 -1.55 11.31
CA TYR A 281 7.56 -2.68 10.51
C TYR A 281 7.18 -2.26 9.10
N TYR A 282 6.59 -1.07 8.89
CA TYR A 282 6.34 -0.57 7.53
C TYR A 282 7.63 -0.21 6.78
N GLY A 283 8.57 0.48 7.43
CA GLY A 283 9.86 0.79 6.82
C GLY A 283 10.62 -0.48 6.44
N THR A 284 10.59 -1.50 7.31
CA THR A 284 11.17 -2.82 7.03
C THR A 284 10.44 -3.52 5.88
N ALA A 285 9.11 -3.47 5.85
CA ALA A 285 8.32 -4.01 4.74
C ALA A 285 8.69 -3.36 3.41
N GLY A 286 8.80 -2.04 3.35
CA GLY A 286 9.21 -1.29 2.15
C GLY A 286 10.60 -1.68 1.64
N ILE A 287 11.56 -1.91 2.54
CA ILE A 287 12.89 -2.41 2.15
C ILE A 287 12.78 -3.79 1.49
N PHE A 288 12.05 -4.71 2.10
CA PHE A 288 11.90 -6.07 1.57
C PHE A 288 11.13 -6.11 0.24
N TYR A 289 10.08 -5.30 0.10
CA TYR A 289 9.35 -5.16 -1.17
C TYR A 289 10.20 -4.49 -2.26
N THR A 290 11.01 -3.49 -1.92
CA THR A 290 11.95 -2.86 -2.85
C THR A 290 12.97 -3.89 -3.35
N LEU A 291 13.63 -4.60 -2.43
CA LEU A 291 14.66 -5.59 -2.77
C LEU A 291 14.07 -6.74 -3.57
N GLY A 292 12.89 -7.22 -3.18
CA GLY A 292 12.12 -8.15 -3.99
C GLY A 292 11.97 -7.61 -5.41
N SER A 293 11.34 -6.44 -5.56
CA SER A 293 10.96 -5.84 -6.85
C SER A 293 12.16 -5.63 -7.77
N VAL A 294 13.29 -5.19 -7.22
CA VAL A 294 14.55 -5.06 -7.95
C VAL A 294 15.04 -6.42 -8.46
N LEU A 295 14.99 -7.46 -7.64
CA LEU A 295 15.47 -8.79 -8.02
C LEU A 295 14.57 -9.46 -9.07
N ASP A 296 13.25 -9.25 -9.00
CA ASP A 296 12.33 -9.72 -10.03
C ASP A 296 12.50 -8.96 -11.35
N LEU A 297 12.75 -7.64 -11.30
CA LEU A 297 13.14 -6.87 -12.48
C LEU A 297 14.43 -7.42 -13.09
N ILE A 298 15.48 -7.63 -12.30
CA ILE A 298 16.74 -8.21 -12.81
C ILE A 298 16.45 -9.58 -13.42
N PHE A 299 15.79 -10.48 -12.70
CA PHE A 299 15.44 -11.81 -13.20
C PHE A 299 14.66 -11.76 -14.52
N ARG A 300 13.65 -10.90 -14.64
CA ARG A 300 12.81 -10.79 -15.83
C ARG A 300 13.59 -10.36 -17.07
N TRP A 301 14.68 -9.61 -16.89
CA TRP A 301 15.50 -9.12 -17.99
C TRP A 301 16.75 -9.96 -18.25
N THR A 302 17.33 -10.62 -17.23
CA THR A 302 18.59 -11.37 -17.35
C THR A 302 18.41 -12.89 -17.31
N ARG A 303 17.30 -13.39 -16.77
CA ARG A 303 17.00 -14.82 -16.52
C ARG A 303 18.03 -15.54 -15.65
N LEU A 304 18.70 -14.82 -14.75
CA LEU A 304 19.63 -15.44 -13.79
C LEU A 304 18.90 -16.46 -12.89
N ASP A 305 19.48 -17.64 -12.76
CA ASP A 305 18.87 -18.73 -12.01
C ASP A 305 18.63 -18.36 -10.55
N ASN A 306 17.54 -18.89 -9.96
CA ASN A 306 17.13 -18.73 -8.56
C ASN A 306 16.81 -17.30 -8.09
N MET A 307 17.06 -16.24 -8.88
CA MET A 307 16.70 -14.85 -8.50
C MET A 307 15.20 -14.66 -8.27
N HIS A 308 14.37 -15.38 -9.02
CA HIS A 308 12.91 -15.35 -8.83
C HIS A 308 12.48 -15.90 -7.46
N LEU A 309 13.14 -16.94 -6.96
CA LEU A 309 12.87 -17.51 -5.65
C LEU A 309 13.33 -16.58 -4.52
N LEU A 310 14.49 -15.94 -4.71
CA LEU A 310 15.00 -14.91 -3.80
C LEU A 310 14.03 -13.73 -3.72
N ALA A 311 13.56 -13.24 -4.86
CA ALA A 311 12.57 -12.18 -4.93
C ALA A 311 11.29 -12.57 -4.17
N LEU A 312 10.73 -13.76 -4.44
CA LEU A 312 9.56 -14.30 -3.74
C LEU A 312 9.77 -14.46 -2.22
N GLY A 313 10.97 -14.81 -1.78
CA GLY A 313 11.32 -14.90 -0.37
C GLY A 313 11.26 -13.55 0.33
N LEU A 314 11.92 -12.54 -0.26
CA LEU A 314 11.92 -11.17 0.25
C LEU A 314 10.51 -10.58 0.28
N ASP A 315 9.72 -10.86 -0.75
CA ASP A 315 8.33 -10.47 -0.84
C ASP A 315 7.46 -10.96 0.33
N ARG A 316 7.62 -12.23 0.68
CA ARG A 316 6.88 -12.86 1.78
C ARG A 316 7.32 -12.31 3.13
N ILE A 317 8.60 -11.95 3.27
CA ILE A 317 9.12 -11.26 4.46
C ILE A 317 8.56 -9.84 4.54
N GLY A 318 8.48 -9.12 3.41
CA GLY A 318 7.84 -7.81 3.32
C GLY A 318 6.37 -7.86 3.75
N ASN A 319 5.62 -8.84 3.22
CA ASN A 319 4.22 -9.05 3.57
C ASN A 319 4.00 -9.40 5.05
N TRP A 320 4.89 -10.20 5.63
CA TRP A 320 4.87 -10.49 7.06
C TRP A 320 5.06 -9.22 7.91
N ASN A 321 6.07 -8.41 7.59
CA ASN A 321 6.32 -7.15 8.29
C ASN A 321 5.16 -6.16 8.10
N TYR A 322 4.61 -6.04 6.89
CA TYR A 322 3.46 -5.18 6.61
C TYR A 322 2.25 -5.56 7.47
N VAL A 323 1.90 -6.86 7.53
CA VAL A 323 0.74 -7.31 8.32
C VAL A 323 0.96 -7.08 9.82
N ILE A 324 2.18 -7.28 10.34
CA ILE A 324 2.50 -6.92 11.73
C ILE A 324 2.38 -5.41 11.94
N GLY A 325 2.85 -4.59 10.99
CA GLY A 325 2.71 -3.12 11.04
C GLY A 325 1.25 -2.70 11.16
N VAL A 326 0.39 -3.21 10.26
CA VAL A 326 -1.06 -2.97 10.28
C VAL A 326 -1.67 -3.37 11.62
N GLN A 327 -1.27 -4.53 12.13
CA GLN A 327 -1.76 -5.04 13.40
C GLN A 327 -1.36 -4.14 14.58
N LYS A 328 -0.09 -3.69 14.64
CA LYS A 328 0.42 -2.85 15.74
C LYS A 328 -0.20 -1.46 15.74
N ASP A 329 -0.40 -0.88 14.56
CA ASP A 329 -1.03 0.42 14.40
C ASP A 329 -2.51 0.40 14.76
N VAL A 330 -3.26 -0.58 14.25
CA VAL A 330 -4.70 -0.71 14.54
C VAL A 330 -4.94 -1.03 16.02
N TRP A 331 -4.07 -1.80 16.66
CA TRP A 331 -4.30 -2.25 18.03
C TRP A 331 -3.68 -1.39 19.09
N GLY A 332 -2.85 -0.40 18.73
CA GLY A 332 -2.18 0.47 19.69
C GLY A 332 -1.71 -0.34 20.89
N THR A 333 -0.74 -1.24 20.70
CA THR A 333 -0.11 -1.90 21.85
C THR A 333 0.52 -0.82 22.72
N ARG A 334 -0.23 -0.38 23.73
CA ARG A 334 0.29 0.20 24.96
C ARG A 334 1.10 -0.85 25.70
#